data_AF-A0A2S2PPM6-F1
#
_entry.id   AF-A0A2S2PPM6-F1
#
_cell.length_a   1.000
_cell.length_b   1.000
_cell.length_c   1.000
_cell.angle_alpha   90.00
_cell.angle_beta   90.00
_cell.angle_gamma   90.00
#
_symmetry.space_group_name_H-M   'P 1'
#
loop_
_entity.id
_entity.type
_entity.pdbx_description
1 polymer ?
#
loop_
_entity_poly.entity_id
_entity_poly.type
_entity_poly.pdbx_seq_one_letter_code
_entity_poly.pdbx_strand_id
1 'polypeptide(L)'
;MNPDIINKGERCIGEKVDANKKLACENAMIRARLMFNDANRGNINTDTWMEDIRNSSITEADEPAKLFIKSVKNNKLAHDHNTPALFCHGYAMNALSYLD
;
A
#
# COMPACT_ATOMS: atom_id res chain seq x y z
N MET A 1 31.77 -34.19 -20.66
CA MET A 1 30.76 -33.86 -19.64
C MET A 1 30.81 -32.36 -19.45
N ASN A 2 29.76 -31.66 -19.87
CA ASN A 2 29.64 -30.22 -19.70
C ASN A 2 28.85 -30.02 -18.41
N PRO A 3 29.45 -29.55 -17.31
CA PRO A 3 28.70 -29.32 -16.09
C PRO A 3 27.81 -28.10 -16.32
N ASP A 4 26.55 -28.41 -16.63
CA ASP A 4 25.36 -27.81 -16.03
C ASP A 4 25.45 -26.31 -15.74
N ILE A 5 24.91 -25.55 -16.70
CA ILE A 5 23.86 -24.54 -16.50
C ILE A 5 23.87 -24.01 -15.07
N ILE A 6 24.71 -23.01 -14.85
CA ILE A 6 24.67 -22.14 -13.67
C ILE A 6 23.22 -21.71 -13.49
N ASN A 7 22.64 -22.19 -12.39
CA ASN A 7 21.37 -21.76 -11.83
C ASN A 7 21.10 -20.30 -12.19
N LYS A 8 20.18 -20.06 -13.13
CA LYS A 8 19.42 -18.82 -13.20
C LYS A 8 18.49 -18.77 -11.99
N GLY A 9 19.07 -18.76 -10.80
CA GLY A 9 18.50 -18.07 -9.67
C GLY A 9 18.73 -16.59 -9.95
N GLU A 10 17.91 -16.01 -10.83
CA GLU A 10 17.57 -14.60 -10.70
C GLU A 10 17.04 -14.47 -9.28
N ARG A 11 17.95 -14.17 -8.35
CA ARG A 11 17.63 -13.75 -7.00
C ARG A 11 16.76 -12.52 -7.23
N CYS A 12 15.44 -12.68 -7.11
CA CYS A 12 14.59 -11.57 -6.76
C CYS A 12 15.29 -10.91 -5.57
N ILE A 13 15.95 -9.79 -5.81
CA ILE A 13 16.52 -8.97 -4.75
C ILE A 13 15.28 -8.56 -3.97
N GLY A 14 15.00 -9.28 -2.89
CA GLY A 14 13.81 -9.07 -2.08
C GLY A 14 13.84 -7.62 -1.65
N GLU A 15 12.99 -6.80 -2.26
CA GLU A 15 12.83 -5.41 -1.89
C GLU A 15 12.46 -5.41 -0.41
N LYS A 16 13.42 -5.00 0.41
CA LYS A 16 13.27 -5.03 1.86
C LYS A 16 12.19 -4.00 2.20
N VAL A 17 11.07 -4.48 2.73
CA VAL A 17 9.99 -3.62 3.23
C VAL A 17 10.58 -2.60 4.22
N ASP A 18 10.48 -1.32 3.89
CA ASP A 18 10.86 -0.24 4.80
C ASP A 18 9.76 -0.09 5.86
N ALA A 19 10.04 -0.58 7.07
CA ALA A 19 9.09 -0.58 8.18
C ALA A 19 8.65 0.84 8.58
N ASN A 20 9.52 1.84 8.43
CA ASN A 20 9.19 3.23 8.76
C ASN A 20 8.27 3.83 7.69
N LYS A 21 8.53 3.55 6.41
CA LYS A 21 7.62 3.95 5.32
C LYS A 21 6.26 3.28 5.45
N LYS A 22 6.23 1.99 5.80
CA LYS A 22 4.99 1.25 6.04
C LYS A 22 4.19 1.90 7.17
N LEU A 23 4.82 2.12 8.33
CA LEU A 23 4.18 2.75 9.48
C LEU A 23 3.69 4.17 9.18
N ALA A 24 4.49 4.97 8.47
CA ALA A 24 4.11 6.32 8.05
C ALA A 24 2.89 6.29 7.12
N CYS A 25 2.86 5.35 6.17
CA CYS A 25 1.71 5.15 5.29
C CYS A 25 0.45 4.77 6.08
N GLU A 26 0.54 3.77 6.96
CA GLU A 26 -0.62 3.33 7.74
C GLU A 26 -1.15 4.43 8.65
N ASN A 27 -0.26 5.23 9.26
CA ASN A 27 -0.67 6.38 10.06
C ASN A 27 -1.38 7.46 9.21
N ALA A 28 -0.96 7.67 7.97
CA ALA A 28 -1.66 8.57 7.04
C ALA A 28 -3.05 8.00 6.68
N MET A 29 -3.16 6.69 6.44
CA MET A 29 -4.45 6.02 6.21
C MET A 29 -5.38 6.12 7.42
N ILE A 30 -4.84 5.99 8.64
CA ILE A 30 -5.63 6.16 9.88
C ILE A 30 -6.15 7.58 10.03
N ARG A 31 -5.30 8.60 9.80
CA ARG A 31 -5.74 10.00 9.85
C ARG A 31 -6.83 10.29 8.81
N ALA A 32 -6.72 9.69 7.63
CA ALA A 32 -7.72 9.77 6.57
C ALA A 32 -8.95 8.86 6.80
N ARG A 33 -9.01 8.12 7.92
CA ARG A 33 -10.09 7.17 8.30
C ARG A 33 -10.26 5.99 7.32
N LEU A 34 -9.20 5.68 6.56
CA LEU A 34 -9.11 4.52 5.66
C LEU A 34 -8.67 3.24 6.41
N MET A 35 -8.10 3.40 7.61
CA MET A 35 -7.70 2.34 8.53
C MET A 35 -8.00 2.79 9.98
N PHE A 36 -8.06 1.86 10.93
CA PHE A 36 -8.09 2.16 12.38
C PHE A 36 -6.94 1.47 13.10
N ASN A 37 -6.51 2.02 14.23
CA ASN A 37 -5.52 1.40 15.10
C ASN A 37 -6.24 0.56 16.17
N ASP A 38 -6.10 -0.76 16.08
CA ASP A 38 -6.49 -1.69 17.13
C ASP A 38 -5.29 -1.91 18.06
N ALA A 39 -5.42 -1.52 19.33
CA ALA A 39 -4.34 -1.62 20.32
C ALA A 39 -3.78 -3.05 20.47
N ASN A 40 -4.55 -4.09 20.13
CA ASN A 40 -4.14 -5.49 20.22
C ASN A 40 -3.75 -6.10 18.86
N ARG A 41 -4.21 -5.52 17.75
CA ARG A 41 -4.04 -6.08 16.39
C ARG A 41 -3.27 -5.17 15.42
N GLY A 42 -2.86 -4.00 15.85
CA GLY A 42 -2.22 -2.98 15.02
C GLY A 42 -3.19 -2.27 14.07
N ASN A 43 -2.66 -1.76 12.97
CA ASN A 43 -3.43 -0.98 12.01
C ASN A 43 -4.27 -1.92 11.12
N ILE A 44 -5.58 -1.81 11.19
CA ILE A 44 -6.56 -2.65 10.47
C ILE A 44 -7.32 -1.82 9.43
N ASN A 45 -7.68 -2.44 8.31
CA ASN A 45 -8.53 -1.82 7.29
C ASN A 45 -9.94 -1.57 7.84
N THR A 46 -10.61 -0.52 7.35
CA THR A 46 -12.05 -0.34 7.58
C THR A 46 -12.85 -1.10 6.51
N ASP A 47 -14.12 -1.38 6.75
CA ASP A 47 -14.99 -1.90 5.68
C ASP A 47 -15.59 -0.76 4.83
N THR A 48 -15.52 0.49 5.30
CA THR A 48 -16.20 1.65 4.70
C THR A 48 -15.33 2.48 3.76
N TRP A 49 -14.00 2.32 3.77
CA TRP A 49 -13.08 3.26 3.11
C TRP A 49 -13.41 3.49 1.62
N MET A 50 -13.90 2.47 0.92
CA MET A 50 -14.25 2.58 -0.49
C MET A 50 -15.49 3.47 -0.71
N GLU A 51 -16.48 3.35 0.17
CA GLU A 51 -17.66 4.21 0.19
C GLU A 51 -17.28 5.63 0.61
N ASP A 52 -16.42 5.78 1.62
CA ASP A 52 -15.93 7.09 2.08
C ASP A 52 -15.20 7.87 0.97
N ILE A 53 -14.41 7.16 0.14
CA ILE A 53 -13.76 7.74 -1.05
C ILE A 53 -14.79 8.13 -2.12
N ARG A 54 -15.76 7.25 -2.41
CA ARG A 54 -16.78 7.48 -3.45
C ARG A 54 -17.69 8.65 -3.08
N ASN A 55 -18.09 8.74 -1.82
CA ASN A 55 -18.93 9.80 -1.29
C ASN A 55 -18.15 11.11 -1.04
N SER A 56 -16.83 11.11 -1.25
CA SER A 56 -15.94 12.24 -0.95
C SER A 56 -16.08 12.74 0.50
N SER A 57 -16.30 11.81 1.43
CA SER A 57 -16.43 12.06 2.87
C SER A 57 -15.10 12.32 3.57
N ILE A 58 -13.99 12.08 2.87
CA ILE A 58 -12.63 12.35 3.36
C ILE A 58 -12.25 13.79 3.02
N THR A 59 -12.29 14.66 4.03
CA THR A 59 -12.02 16.10 3.89
C THR A 59 -10.54 16.44 3.93
N GLU A 60 -9.73 15.61 4.60
CA GLU A 60 -8.30 15.82 4.76
C GLU A 60 -7.55 14.48 4.64
N ALA A 61 -6.43 14.50 3.92
CA ALA A 61 -5.53 13.37 3.80
C ALA A 61 -4.10 13.87 3.58
N ASP A 62 -3.11 13.17 4.12
CA ASP A 62 -1.70 13.40 3.84
C ASP A 62 -1.19 12.42 2.77
N GLU A 63 -0.03 12.67 2.19
CA GLU A 63 0.67 11.59 1.47
C GLU A 63 1.10 10.51 2.47
N PRO A 64 1.01 9.21 2.12
CA PRO A 64 0.59 8.67 0.81
C PRO A 64 -0.92 8.32 0.70
N ALA A 65 -1.75 8.68 1.68
CA ALA A 65 -3.21 8.43 1.62
C ALA A 65 -3.89 9.21 0.48
N LYS A 66 -3.45 10.44 0.21
CA LYS A 66 -3.86 11.23 -0.97
C LYS A 66 -3.65 10.47 -2.27
N LEU A 67 -2.47 9.88 -2.48
CA LEU A 67 -2.18 9.05 -3.65
C LEU A 67 -3.12 7.84 -3.75
N PHE A 68 -3.39 7.14 -2.65
CA PHE A 68 -4.34 6.03 -2.64
C PHE A 68 -5.74 6.47 -3.07
N ILE A 69 -6.29 7.53 -2.46
CA ILE A 69 -7.62 8.06 -2.78
C ILE A 69 -7.72 8.43 -4.26
N LYS A 70 -6.72 9.14 -4.78
CA LYS A 70 -6.63 9.51 -6.20
C LYS A 70 -6.60 8.26 -7.10
N SER A 71 -5.87 7.23 -6.69
CA SER A 71 -5.71 5.99 -7.45
C SER A 71 -7.00 5.15 -7.48
N VAL A 72 -7.74 5.12 -6.37
CA VAL A 72 -9.08 4.51 -6.31
C VAL A 72 -10.05 5.24 -7.23
N LYS A 73 -10.13 6.58 -7.14
CA LYS A 73 -11.04 7.40 -7.96
C LYS A 73 -10.78 7.25 -9.45
N ASN A 74 -9.53 7.04 -9.84
CA ASN A 74 -9.11 6.86 -11.23
C ASN A 74 -9.05 5.39 -11.68
N ASN A 75 -9.46 4.43 -10.84
CA ASN A 75 -9.37 2.99 -11.11
C ASN A 75 -7.96 2.54 -11.57
N LYS A 76 -6.92 3.06 -10.92
CA LYS A 76 -5.52 2.81 -11.28
C LYS A 76 -4.81 1.76 -10.41
N LEU A 77 -5.40 1.35 -9.29
CA LEU A 77 -4.74 0.42 -8.36
C LEU A 77 -4.62 -0.99 -8.97
N ALA A 78 -3.42 -1.57 -8.87
CA ALA A 78 -3.21 -2.98 -9.14
C ALA A 78 -3.93 -3.84 -8.08
N HIS A 79 -4.21 -5.10 -8.43
CA HIS A 79 -4.97 -6.01 -7.56
C HIS A 79 -4.29 -6.23 -6.19
N ASP A 80 -2.97 -6.26 -6.17
CA ASP A 80 -2.13 -6.43 -4.99
C ASP A 80 -1.90 -5.13 -4.20
N HIS A 81 -2.51 -4.02 -4.61
CA HIS A 81 -2.46 -2.71 -3.95
C HIS A 81 -3.86 -2.10 -3.73
N ASN A 82 -4.92 -2.91 -3.87
CA ASN A 82 -6.31 -2.43 -3.92
C ASN A 82 -6.97 -2.22 -2.55
N THR A 83 -6.25 -2.42 -1.45
CA THR A 83 -6.69 -2.09 -0.08
C THR A 83 -5.67 -1.17 0.59
N PRO A 84 -6.06 -0.39 1.61
CA PRO A 84 -5.12 0.49 2.32
C PRO A 84 -3.86 -0.23 2.85
N ALA A 85 -4.03 -1.38 3.51
CA ALA A 85 -2.90 -2.17 4.01
C ALA A 85 -1.97 -2.68 2.89
N LEU A 86 -2.56 -3.19 1.80
CA LEU A 86 -1.80 -3.70 0.65
C LEU A 86 -1.05 -2.57 -0.08
N PHE A 87 -1.71 -1.42 -0.24
CA PHE A 87 -1.08 -0.22 -0.77
C PHE A 87 0.09 0.24 0.09
N CYS A 88 -0.04 0.24 1.42
CA CYS A 88 1.06 0.60 2.31
C CYS A 88 2.24 -0.39 2.27
N HIS A 89 1.96 -1.66 1.98
CA HIS A 89 3.01 -2.64 1.69
C HIS A 89 3.76 -2.28 0.39
N GLY A 90 3.02 -2.05 -0.70
CA GLY A 90 3.61 -1.61 -1.98
C GLY A 90 4.40 -0.30 -1.85
N TYR A 91 3.88 0.68 -1.11
CA TYR A 91 4.55 1.95 -0.82
C TYR A 91 5.89 1.74 -0.10
N ALA A 92 5.92 0.86 0.90
CA ALA A 92 7.12 0.53 1.65
C ALA A 92 8.18 -0.23 0.85
N MET A 93 7.77 -0.88 -0.24
CA MET A 93 8.66 -1.56 -1.20
C MET A 93 9.10 -0.64 -2.35
N ASN A 94 8.49 0.55 -2.49
CA ASN A 94 8.57 1.38 -3.70
C ASN A 94 7.98 0.71 -4.95
N ALA A 95 7.02 -0.21 -4.78
CA ALA A 95 6.34 -0.94 -5.85
C ALA A 95 5.16 -0.16 -6.47
N LEU A 96 5.05 1.14 -6.19
CA LEU A 96 3.95 2.01 -6.65
C LEU A 96 4.35 2.97 -7.78
N SER A 97 5.52 2.77 -8.41
CA SER A 97 6.01 3.63 -9.50
C SER A 97 5.08 3.71 -10.71
N TYR A 98 4.15 2.76 -10.86
CA TYR A 98 3.10 2.80 -11.90
C TYR A 98 2.00 3.85 -11.63
N LEU A 99 2.00 4.46 -10.43
CA LEU A 99 1.04 5.50 -10.03
C LEU A 99 1.58 6.93 -10.20
N ASP A 100 2.86 7.08 -10.58
CA ASP A 100 3.52 8.37 -10.83
C ASP A 100 2.87 9.15 -12.01
#